data_AF-A0A381SMT7-F1
#
_entry.id   AF-A0A381SMT7-F1
#
_cell.length_a   1.000
_cell.length_b   1.000
_cell.length_c   1.000
_cell.angle_alpha   90.00
_cell.angle_beta   90.00
_cell.angle_gamma   90.00
#
_symmetry.space_group_name_H-M   'P 1'
#
loop_
_entity.id
_entity.type
_entity.pdbx_description
1 polymer ?
#
loop_
_entity_poly.entity_id
_entity_poly.type
_entity_poly.pdbx_seq_one_letter_code
_entity_poly.pdbx_strand_id
1 'polypeptide(L)'
;MPSRFSSLLLQWYDKARRDLPWRGEEDPYKIWLSEVMLQQTQVETVIPYYIKWVERFPSIESVALATQDELLKFWEGLGYYSRCRNFHKACKIVASKHGGKVPAEWETFLSFPGVGEYTAAAVLSIAFHQPYSVIDGNVKRVMARLLAFSEIVEKGTALFEEKLDKWLNQDRPGDFNQAMMELGSQICRRNEPRCFECPVESFCKAKAEGNPAVYPNIPKKKERPHKTIVAGIIWNDGKFLIQKRPDAGLLGGLWEFPGGKVENGEALDNTLVREIREETGLIVEPGKKVGAVDHAYTHFSITLHLYHCKLSKPLKDNGAFDKHRWIQPEERSQFAFPGANHKLFQILESQTWTDHE
;
A
#
# COMPACT_ATOMS: atom_id res chain seq x y z
N MET A 1 31.90 -8.12 -20.25
CA MET A 1 32.54 -8.06 -18.91
C MET A 1 31.74 -7.10 -18.03
N PRO A 2 31.42 -7.47 -16.78
CA PRO A 2 30.70 -6.59 -15.87
C PRO A 2 31.45 -5.26 -15.65
N SER A 3 30.71 -4.15 -15.55
CA SER A 3 31.31 -2.86 -15.23
C SER A 3 31.97 -2.92 -13.83
N ARG A 4 33.05 -2.16 -13.61
CA ARG A 4 33.70 -2.09 -12.29
C ARG A 4 32.72 -1.67 -11.19
N PHE A 5 31.76 -0.79 -11.52
CA PHE A 5 30.68 -0.40 -10.62
C PHE A 5 29.84 -1.61 -10.19
N SER A 6 29.36 -2.38 -11.17
CA SER A 6 28.56 -3.59 -10.95
C SER A 6 29.28 -4.61 -10.09
N SER A 7 30.55 -4.88 -10.38
CA SER A 7 31.35 -5.84 -9.64
C SER A 7 31.49 -5.47 -8.17
N LEU A 8 31.79 -4.20 -7.85
CA LEU A 8 31.91 -3.73 -6.46
C LEU A 8 30.57 -3.79 -5.72
N LEU A 9 29.49 -3.39 -6.39
CA LEU A 9 28.15 -3.42 -5.81
C LEU A 9 27.70 -4.85 -5.48
N LEU A 10 27.87 -5.78 -6.42
CA LEU A 10 27.48 -7.18 -6.24
C LEU A 10 28.34 -7.89 -5.19
N GLN A 11 29.65 -7.64 -5.16
CA GLN A 11 30.53 -8.19 -4.11
C GLN A 11 30.14 -7.76 -2.71
N TRP A 12 29.67 -6.52 -2.55
CA TRP A 12 29.10 -6.06 -1.28
C TRP A 12 27.76 -6.72 -1.00
N TYR A 13 26.87 -6.77 -1.99
CA TYR A 13 25.54 -7.34 -1.84
C TYR A 13 25.57 -8.81 -1.43
N ASP A 14 26.45 -9.61 -2.03
CA ASP A 14 26.63 -11.03 -1.70
C ASP A 14 27.00 -11.26 -0.22
N LYS A 15 27.60 -10.28 0.45
CA LYS A 15 27.99 -10.33 1.86
C LYS A 15 27.00 -9.65 2.80
N ALA A 16 26.34 -8.58 2.33
CA ALA A 16 25.60 -7.64 3.17
C ALA A 16 24.08 -7.71 2.99
N ARG A 17 23.56 -8.46 2.01
CA ARG A 17 22.12 -8.57 1.77
C ARG A 17 21.41 -9.10 3.02
N ARG A 18 20.37 -8.38 3.46
CA ARG A 18 19.44 -8.88 4.47
C ARG A 18 18.79 -10.19 4.01
N ASP A 19 18.57 -11.08 4.97
CA ASP A 19 17.74 -12.27 4.80
C ASP A 19 16.26 -11.86 4.89
N LEU A 20 15.52 -12.08 3.79
CA LEU A 20 14.11 -11.68 3.66
C LEU A 20 13.32 -12.85 3.06
N PRO A 21 12.05 -13.06 3.44
CA PRO A 21 11.29 -14.24 3.02
C PRO A 21 11.17 -14.45 1.49
N TRP A 22 11.25 -13.37 0.71
CA TRP A 22 11.17 -13.39 -0.75
C TRP A 22 12.54 -13.30 -1.44
N ARG A 23 13.66 -13.27 -0.70
CA ARG A 23 15.01 -13.29 -1.29
C ARG A 23 15.48 -14.72 -1.51
N GLY A 24 16.01 -14.97 -2.70
CA GLY A 24 16.34 -16.33 -3.14
C GLY A 24 15.12 -17.16 -3.51
N GLU A 25 13.92 -16.58 -3.50
CA GLU A 25 12.73 -17.19 -4.08
C GLU A 25 12.86 -17.19 -5.62
N GLU A 26 12.40 -18.27 -6.24
CA GLU A 26 12.43 -18.45 -7.69
C GLU A 26 11.02 -18.37 -8.30
N ASP A 27 9.97 -18.52 -7.48
CA ASP A 27 8.59 -18.44 -7.92
C ASP A 27 8.20 -16.99 -8.30
N PRO A 28 7.90 -16.72 -9.60
CA PRO A 28 7.51 -15.38 -10.06
C PRO A 28 6.26 -14.84 -9.35
N TYR A 29 5.33 -15.70 -8.92
CA TYR A 29 4.14 -15.28 -8.19
C TYR A 29 4.52 -14.61 -6.87
N LYS A 30 5.38 -15.27 -6.10
CA LYS A 30 5.80 -14.82 -4.77
C LYS A 30 6.69 -13.59 -4.86
N ILE A 31 7.58 -13.53 -5.84
CA ILE A 31 8.40 -12.34 -6.12
C ILE A 31 7.46 -11.16 -6.45
N TRP A 32 6.53 -11.35 -7.38
CA TRP A 32 5.57 -10.32 -7.76
C TRP A 32 4.71 -9.85 -6.57
N LEU A 33 4.22 -10.77 -5.75
CA LEU A 33 3.49 -10.44 -4.52
C LEU A 33 4.32 -9.54 -3.60
N SER A 34 5.59 -9.88 -3.35
CA SER A 34 6.47 -9.07 -2.50
C SER A 34 6.66 -7.66 -3.08
N GLU A 35 6.87 -7.54 -4.40
CA GLU A 35 7.03 -6.25 -5.05
C GLU A 35 5.77 -5.39 -4.95
N VAL A 36 4.59 -5.99 -5.10
CA VAL A 36 3.31 -5.28 -4.89
C VAL A 36 3.17 -4.83 -3.43
N MET A 37 3.48 -5.69 -2.46
CA MET A 37 3.39 -5.35 -1.04
C MET A 37 4.40 -4.27 -0.63
N LEU A 38 5.59 -4.24 -1.23
CA LEU A 38 6.64 -3.25 -0.93
C LEU A 38 6.38 -1.86 -1.52
N GLN A 39 5.44 -1.73 -2.46
CA GLN A 39 5.04 -0.41 -2.98
C GLN A 39 4.60 0.53 -1.85
N GLN A 40 5.40 1.56 -1.57
CA GLN A 40 5.14 2.55 -0.52
C GLN A 40 4.96 1.94 0.90
N THR A 41 5.53 0.77 1.16
CA THR A 41 5.43 0.08 2.45
C THR A 41 6.83 -0.35 2.92
N GLN A 42 7.12 -0.25 4.22
CA GLN A 42 8.43 -0.65 4.76
C GLN A 42 8.58 -2.17 4.77
N VAL A 43 9.81 -2.65 4.60
CA VAL A 43 10.13 -4.08 4.53
C VAL A 43 9.65 -4.82 5.78
N GLU A 44 9.93 -4.27 6.96
CA GLU A 44 9.61 -4.85 8.25
C GLU A 44 8.09 -4.98 8.45
N THR A 45 7.32 -4.06 7.88
CA THR A 45 5.86 -4.12 7.87
C THR A 45 5.36 -5.22 6.94
N VAL A 46 6.00 -5.44 5.79
CA VAL A 46 5.55 -6.40 4.77
C VAL A 46 5.79 -7.86 5.19
N ILE A 47 6.91 -8.16 5.86
CA ILE A 47 7.32 -9.53 6.25
C ILE A 47 6.15 -10.37 6.80
N PRO A 48 5.44 -9.97 7.88
CA PRO A 48 4.39 -10.80 8.45
C PRO A 48 3.17 -10.97 7.53
N TYR A 49 2.89 -10.00 6.65
CA TYR A 49 1.78 -10.09 5.70
C TYR A 49 2.11 -11.03 4.55
N TYR A 50 3.33 -10.94 4.03
CA TYR A 50 3.80 -11.81 2.97
C TYR A 50 3.73 -13.29 3.40
N ILE A 51 4.24 -13.60 4.60
CA ILE A 51 4.24 -14.97 5.14
C ILE A 51 2.81 -15.52 5.25
N LYS A 52 1.90 -14.77 5.91
CA LYS A 52 0.50 -15.17 6.06
C LYS A 52 -0.23 -15.29 4.71
N TRP A 53 0.08 -14.41 3.77
CA TRP A 53 -0.52 -14.43 2.44
C TRP A 53 -0.09 -15.65 1.66
N VAL A 54 1.21 -15.95 1.59
CA VAL A 54 1.71 -17.12 0.85
C VAL A 54 1.24 -18.43 1.47
N GLU A 55 1.10 -18.48 2.81
CA GLU A 55 0.51 -19.63 3.50
C GLU A 55 -0.96 -19.86 3.10
N ARG A 56 -1.77 -18.78 3.05
CA ARG A 56 -3.19 -18.88 2.70
C ARG A 56 -3.44 -19.06 1.20
N PHE A 57 -2.66 -18.36 0.39
CA PHE A 57 -2.77 -18.26 -1.05
C PHE A 57 -1.43 -18.65 -1.68
N PRO A 58 -1.12 -19.96 -1.81
CA PRO A 58 0.18 -20.42 -2.26
C PRO A 58 0.43 -20.24 -3.76
N SER A 59 -0.58 -19.90 -4.56
CA SER A 59 -0.47 -19.77 -6.02
C SER A 59 -1.35 -18.67 -6.61
N ILE A 60 -1.09 -18.29 -7.87
CA ILE A 60 -1.92 -17.34 -8.63
C ILE A 60 -3.38 -17.81 -8.72
N GLU A 61 -3.61 -19.11 -8.92
CA GLU A 61 -4.95 -19.70 -8.97
C GLU A 61 -5.68 -19.55 -7.64
N SER A 62 -4.99 -19.78 -6.52
CA SER A 62 -5.58 -19.60 -5.20
C SER A 62 -6.01 -18.15 -4.94
N VAL A 63 -5.24 -17.16 -5.41
CA VAL A 63 -5.62 -15.74 -5.37
C VAL A 63 -6.77 -15.45 -6.33
N ALA A 64 -6.75 -16.02 -7.53
CA ALA A 64 -7.77 -15.80 -8.55
C ALA A 64 -9.15 -16.38 -8.15
N LEU A 65 -9.17 -17.48 -7.40
CA LEU A 65 -10.38 -18.13 -6.88
C LEU A 65 -10.92 -17.45 -5.61
N ALA A 66 -10.07 -16.79 -4.84
CA ALA A 66 -10.47 -16.11 -3.61
C ALA A 66 -11.45 -14.96 -3.87
N THR A 67 -12.28 -14.67 -2.86
CA THR A 67 -13.16 -13.50 -2.92
C THR A 67 -12.36 -12.22 -2.66
N GLN A 68 -12.81 -11.08 -3.19
CA GLN A 68 -12.15 -9.80 -2.92
C GLN A 68 -12.14 -9.48 -1.41
N ASP A 69 -13.19 -9.82 -0.69
CA ASP A 69 -13.31 -9.51 0.74
C ASP A 69 -12.30 -10.30 1.57
N GLU A 70 -12.10 -11.58 1.22
CA GLU A 70 -11.06 -12.40 1.83
C GLU A 70 -9.67 -11.82 1.59
N LEU A 71 -9.35 -11.46 0.34
CA LEU A 71 -8.04 -10.86 0.00
C LEU A 71 -7.83 -9.52 0.69
N LEU A 72 -8.85 -8.64 0.70
CA LEU A 72 -8.78 -7.35 1.40
C LEU A 72 -8.61 -7.54 2.92
N LYS A 73 -9.14 -8.63 3.48
CA LYS A 73 -8.93 -8.96 4.88
C LYS A 73 -7.48 -9.34 5.17
N PHE A 74 -6.87 -10.15 4.32
CA PHE A 74 -5.43 -10.46 4.44
C PHE A 74 -4.53 -9.26 4.12
N TRP A 75 -5.02 -8.26 3.40
CA TRP A 75 -4.32 -7.00 3.13
C TRP A 75 -4.59 -5.90 4.18
N GLU A 76 -5.52 -6.13 5.11
CA GLU A 76 -5.98 -5.15 6.09
C GLU A 76 -4.82 -4.62 6.94
N GLY A 77 -4.57 -3.31 6.86
CA GLY A 77 -3.48 -2.64 7.58
C GLY A 77 -2.25 -2.31 6.73
N LEU A 78 -2.05 -2.95 5.56
CA LEU A 78 -0.95 -2.58 4.64
C LEU A 78 -1.18 -1.24 3.92
N GLY A 79 -2.43 -0.78 3.86
CA GLY A 79 -2.80 0.42 3.13
C GLY A 79 -2.70 0.28 1.61
N TYR A 80 -3.06 1.35 0.89
CA TYR A 80 -3.09 1.39 -0.59
C TYR A 80 -3.82 0.17 -1.20
N TYR A 81 -5.06 -0.06 -0.76
CA TYR A 81 -5.87 -1.25 -1.08
C TYR A 81 -6.15 -1.47 -2.57
N SER A 82 -5.98 -0.44 -3.41
CA SER A 82 -6.01 -0.62 -4.86
C SER A 82 -4.94 -1.59 -5.36
N ARG A 83 -3.80 -1.72 -4.66
CA ARG A 83 -2.76 -2.72 -4.95
C ARG A 83 -3.30 -4.14 -4.87
N CYS A 84 -3.96 -4.49 -3.75
CA CYS A 84 -4.61 -5.79 -3.58
C CYS A 84 -5.64 -6.07 -4.66
N ARG A 85 -6.51 -5.10 -4.96
CA ARG A 85 -7.57 -5.27 -5.97
C ARG A 85 -6.99 -5.43 -7.38
N ASN A 86 -5.98 -4.65 -7.72
CA ASN A 86 -5.31 -4.75 -9.02
C ASN A 86 -4.54 -6.07 -9.15
N PHE A 87 -3.82 -6.48 -8.10
CA PHE A 87 -3.14 -7.77 -8.05
C PHE A 87 -4.12 -8.94 -8.22
N HIS A 88 -5.27 -8.90 -7.55
CA HIS A 88 -6.34 -9.89 -7.73
C HIS A 88 -6.87 -9.93 -9.16
N LYS A 89 -7.17 -8.76 -9.77
CA LYS A 89 -7.59 -8.68 -11.17
C LYS A 89 -6.52 -9.24 -12.12
N ALA A 90 -5.26 -8.93 -11.88
CA ALA A 90 -4.13 -9.43 -12.66
C ALA A 90 -3.97 -10.94 -12.51
N CYS A 91 -4.06 -11.49 -11.29
CA CYS A 91 -4.04 -12.94 -11.05
C CYS A 91 -5.18 -13.67 -11.77
N LYS A 92 -6.38 -13.09 -11.82
CA LYS A 92 -7.50 -13.62 -12.62
C LYS A 92 -7.19 -13.66 -14.12
N ILE A 93 -6.53 -12.64 -14.65
CA ILE A 93 -6.09 -12.61 -16.05
C ILE A 93 -5.03 -13.69 -16.29
N VAL A 94 -4.03 -13.80 -15.41
CA VAL A 94 -2.96 -14.81 -15.54
C VAL A 94 -3.51 -16.24 -15.46
N ALA A 95 -4.40 -16.52 -14.49
CA ALA A 95 -5.04 -17.81 -14.35
C ALA A 95 -5.85 -18.21 -15.60
N SER A 96 -6.63 -17.27 -16.15
CA SER A 96 -7.52 -17.55 -17.28
C SER A 96 -6.85 -17.54 -18.65
N LYS A 97 -5.84 -16.70 -18.88
CA LYS A 97 -5.23 -16.50 -20.20
C LYS A 97 -3.80 -17.02 -20.33
N HIS A 98 -3.10 -17.23 -19.22
CA HIS A 98 -1.68 -17.61 -19.20
C HIS A 98 -1.43 -18.90 -18.40
N GLY A 99 -2.48 -19.67 -18.11
CA GLY A 99 -2.38 -20.97 -17.42
C GLY A 99 -1.75 -20.87 -16.03
N GLY A 100 -1.98 -19.75 -15.33
CA GLY A 100 -1.46 -19.54 -13.98
C GLY A 100 0.01 -19.12 -13.91
N LYS A 101 0.68 -18.95 -15.05
CA LYS A 101 2.11 -18.60 -15.11
C LYS A 101 2.29 -17.12 -15.43
N VAL A 102 3.12 -16.45 -14.64
CA VAL A 102 3.53 -15.06 -14.93
C VAL A 102 4.27 -15.04 -16.27
N PRO A 103 3.85 -14.22 -17.25
CA PRO A 103 4.53 -14.11 -18.53
C PRO A 103 5.89 -13.41 -18.35
N ALA A 104 6.88 -13.85 -19.13
CA ALA A 104 8.20 -13.26 -19.13
C ALA A 104 8.32 -12.08 -20.11
N GLU A 105 7.32 -11.84 -20.96
CA GLU A 105 7.34 -10.78 -21.95
C GLU A 105 7.00 -9.43 -21.32
N TRP A 106 7.85 -8.42 -21.52
CA TRP A 106 7.71 -7.08 -20.96
C TRP A 106 6.34 -6.46 -21.23
N GLU A 107 5.94 -6.38 -22.50
CA GLU A 107 4.69 -5.75 -22.91
C GLU A 107 3.47 -6.47 -22.33
N THR A 108 3.53 -7.79 -22.26
CA THR A 108 2.44 -8.60 -21.71
C THR A 108 2.31 -8.37 -20.21
N PHE A 109 3.41 -8.48 -19.46
CA PHE A 109 3.37 -8.31 -18.01
C PHE A 109 3.02 -6.87 -17.61
N LEU A 110 3.56 -5.87 -18.32
CA LEU A 110 3.25 -4.46 -18.11
C LEU A 110 1.77 -4.12 -18.36
N SER A 111 1.09 -4.88 -19.22
CA SER A 111 -0.34 -4.68 -19.50
C SER A 111 -1.27 -5.01 -18.32
N PHE A 112 -0.76 -5.72 -17.30
CA PHE A 112 -1.58 -6.20 -16.21
C PHE A 112 -1.95 -5.10 -15.20
N PRO A 113 -3.18 -5.13 -14.63
CA PRO A 113 -3.61 -4.14 -13.66
C PRO A 113 -2.63 -4.02 -12.48
N GLY A 114 -2.14 -2.79 -12.24
CA GLY A 114 -1.24 -2.50 -11.13
C GLY A 114 0.23 -2.86 -11.35
N VAL A 115 0.58 -3.40 -12.52
CA VAL A 115 1.98 -3.57 -12.95
C VAL A 115 2.41 -2.31 -13.69
N GLY A 116 3.34 -1.56 -13.10
CA GLY A 116 4.03 -0.45 -13.78
C GLY A 116 5.47 -0.82 -14.11
N GLU A 117 6.20 0.08 -14.77
CA GLU A 117 7.59 -0.14 -15.22
C GLU A 117 8.51 -0.66 -14.11
N TYR A 118 8.41 -0.09 -12.90
CA TYR A 118 9.17 -0.58 -11.75
C TYR A 118 8.89 -2.06 -11.44
N THR A 119 7.61 -2.43 -11.32
CA THR A 119 7.22 -3.80 -10.97
C THR A 119 7.57 -4.77 -12.09
N ALA A 120 7.40 -4.35 -13.35
CA ALA A 120 7.82 -5.13 -14.51
C ALA A 120 9.32 -5.39 -14.48
N ALA A 121 10.14 -4.34 -14.36
CA ALA A 121 11.60 -4.46 -14.30
C ALA A 121 12.06 -5.31 -13.11
N ALA A 122 11.47 -5.11 -11.92
CA ALA A 122 11.84 -5.86 -10.72
C ALA A 122 11.53 -7.35 -10.88
N VAL A 123 10.29 -7.71 -11.21
CA VAL A 123 9.89 -9.12 -11.33
C VAL A 123 10.62 -9.80 -12.48
N LEU A 124 10.72 -9.17 -13.64
CA LEU A 124 11.36 -9.77 -14.82
C LEU A 124 12.87 -9.95 -14.64
N SER A 125 13.54 -9.01 -13.98
CA SER A 125 14.97 -9.16 -13.69
C SER A 125 15.28 -10.19 -12.61
N ILE A 126 14.43 -10.32 -11.59
CA ILE A 126 14.63 -11.27 -10.48
C ILE A 126 14.23 -12.68 -10.91
N ALA A 127 13.02 -12.85 -11.44
CA ALA A 127 12.44 -14.16 -11.70
C ALA A 127 12.83 -14.75 -13.06
N PHE A 128 13.10 -13.89 -14.06
CA PHE A 128 13.35 -14.32 -15.44
C PHE A 128 14.73 -13.89 -15.96
N HIS A 129 15.59 -13.34 -15.09
CA HIS A 129 16.94 -12.88 -15.42
C HIS A 129 17.01 -11.90 -16.59
N GLN A 130 15.94 -11.13 -16.82
CA GLN A 130 15.92 -10.16 -17.91
C GLN A 130 16.66 -8.87 -17.54
N PRO A 131 17.44 -8.28 -18.46
CA PRO A 131 18.32 -7.15 -18.14
C PRO A 131 17.57 -5.81 -18.15
N TYR A 132 16.57 -5.68 -17.29
CA TYR A 132 15.85 -4.43 -17.06
C TYR A 132 16.31 -3.77 -15.77
N SER A 133 16.71 -2.50 -15.84
CA SER A 133 17.08 -1.71 -14.66
C SER A 133 15.85 -1.28 -13.87
N VAL A 134 15.88 -1.37 -12.54
CA VAL A 134 14.80 -0.86 -11.68
C VAL A 134 15.06 0.58 -11.26
N ILE A 135 14.00 1.39 -11.23
CA ILE A 135 14.04 2.73 -10.64
C ILE A 135 12.90 2.91 -9.63
N ASP A 136 13.25 2.79 -8.35
CA ASP A 136 12.38 3.19 -7.23
C ASP A 136 12.88 4.51 -6.58
N GLY A 137 12.24 4.92 -5.48
CA GLY A 137 12.66 6.10 -4.72
C GLY A 137 14.05 5.97 -4.09
N ASN A 138 14.51 4.75 -3.81
CA ASN A 138 15.86 4.49 -3.29
C ASN A 138 16.91 4.65 -4.38
N VAL A 139 16.69 4.03 -5.54
CA VAL A 139 17.57 4.10 -6.70
C VAL A 139 17.62 5.53 -7.24
N LYS A 140 16.50 6.25 -7.35
CA LYS A 140 16.49 7.68 -7.74
C LYS A 140 17.40 8.53 -6.84
N ARG A 141 17.35 8.31 -5.52
CA ARG A 141 18.23 9.02 -4.57
C ARG A 141 19.70 8.63 -4.75
N VAL A 142 20.00 7.35 -4.89
CA VAL A 142 21.36 6.86 -5.13
C VAL A 142 21.92 7.46 -6.42
N MET A 143 21.16 7.41 -7.51
CA MET A 143 21.55 7.94 -8.81
C MET A 143 21.74 9.45 -8.80
N ALA A 144 20.83 10.19 -8.15
CA ALA A 144 20.98 11.64 -7.99
C ALA A 144 22.29 12.00 -7.28
N ARG A 145 22.70 11.23 -6.26
CA ARG A 145 23.98 11.43 -5.56
C ARG A 145 25.18 10.99 -6.40
N LEU A 146 25.11 9.83 -7.04
CA LEU A 146 26.19 9.33 -7.90
C LEU A 146 26.52 10.33 -9.00
N LEU A 147 25.49 10.98 -9.56
CA LEU A 147 25.62 11.92 -10.67
C LEU A 147 25.68 13.39 -10.25
N ALA A 148 25.55 13.71 -8.96
CA ALA A 148 25.38 15.09 -8.45
C ALA A 148 24.27 15.86 -9.19
N PHE A 149 23.14 15.20 -9.41
CA PHE A 149 22.00 15.73 -10.17
C PHE A 149 21.21 16.76 -9.34
N SER A 150 21.38 18.04 -9.65
CA SER A 150 20.87 19.18 -8.86
C SER A 150 19.44 19.60 -9.18
N GLU A 151 18.87 19.13 -10.29
CA GLU A 151 17.48 19.35 -10.64
C GLU A 151 16.52 18.46 -9.83
N ILE A 152 15.23 18.77 -9.94
CA ILE A 152 14.15 17.95 -9.38
C ILE A 152 14.31 16.51 -9.86
N VAL A 153 14.44 15.57 -8.91
CA VAL A 153 14.85 14.19 -9.17
C VAL A 153 14.01 13.46 -10.22
N GLU A 154 12.71 13.79 -10.30
CA GLU A 154 11.81 13.21 -11.29
C GLU A 154 12.24 13.49 -12.73
N LYS A 155 12.85 14.65 -13.00
CA LYS A 155 13.37 15.02 -14.33
C LYS A 155 14.60 14.20 -14.75
N GLY A 156 15.31 13.61 -13.79
CA GLY A 156 16.51 12.83 -14.05
C GLY A 156 16.24 11.38 -14.46
N THR A 157 14.98 10.93 -14.47
CA THR A 157 14.63 9.50 -14.63
C THR A 157 15.28 8.88 -15.87
N ALA A 158 15.11 9.46 -17.06
CA ALA A 158 15.70 8.92 -18.30
C ALA A 158 17.24 8.87 -18.27
N LEU A 159 17.89 9.88 -17.69
CA LEU A 159 19.35 9.91 -17.51
C LEU A 159 19.80 8.81 -16.54
N PHE A 160 19.03 8.56 -15.49
CA PHE A 160 19.33 7.52 -14.51
C PHE A 160 19.19 6.13 -15.14
N GLU A 161 18.16 5.90 -15.94
CA GLU A 161 17.95 4.65 -16.70
C GLU A 161 19.12 4.38 -17.63
N GLU A 162 19.47 5.35 -18.49
CA GLU A 162 20.58 5.22 -19.44
C GLU A 162 21.90 4.87 -18.72
N LYS A 163 22.12 5.43 -17.54
CA LYS A 163 23.32 5.16 -16.75
C LYS A 163 23.27 3.79 -16.07
N LEU A 164 22.12 3.40 -15.53
CA LEU A 164 21.91 2.10 -14.90
C LEU A 164 22.07 0.98 -15.92
N ASP A 165 21.53 1.12 -17.12
CA ASP A 165 21.64 0.10 -18.18
C ASP A 165 23.10 -0.15 -18.57
N LYS A 166 23.94 0.89 -18.58
CA LYS A 166 25.39 0.77 -18.80
C LYS A 166 26.12 0.09 -17.64
N TRP A 167 25.58 0.13 -16.43
CA TRP A 167 26.16 -0.47 -15.23
C TRP A 167 25.59 -1.85 -14.91
N LEU A 168 24.40 -2.16 -15.41
CA LEU A 168 23.66 -3.38 -15.16
C LEU A 168 24.52 -4.60 -15.47
N ASN A 169 24.49 -5.56 -14.55
CA ASN A 169 25.07 -6.87 -14.81
C ASN A 169 24.10 -7.67 -15.67
N GLN A 170 24.51 -8.05 -16.88
CA GLN A 170 23.67 -8.84 -17.79
C GLN A 170 23.47 -10.28 -17.30
N ASP A 171 24.40 -10.82 -16.51
CA ASP A 171 24.34 -12.20 -15.99
C ASP A 171 23.55 -12.27 -14.66
N ARG A 172 23.51 -11.17 -13.89
CA ARG A 172 22.83 -11.07 -12.59
C ARG A 172 21.98 -9.80 -12.47
N PRO A 173 21.02 -9.53 -13.37
CA PRO A 173 20.29 -8.27 -13.37
C PRO A 173 19.39 -8.12 -12.14
N GLY A 174 18.73 -9.19 -11.70
CA GLY A 174 17.93 -9.22 -10.48
C GLY A 174 18.73 -8.86 -9.24
N ASP A 175 19.90 -9.49 -9.03
CA ASP A 175 20.77 -9.18 -7.90
C ASP A 175 21.33 -7.76 -7.97
N PHE A 176 21.66 -7.26 -9.17
CA PHE A 176 22.10 -5.87 -9.34
C PHE A 176 21.02 -4.89 -8.91
N ASN A 177 19.78 -5.13 -9.34
CA ASN A 177 18.63 -4.30 -8.98
C ASN A 177 18.37 -4.35 -7.48
N GLN A 178 18.36 -5.55 -6.89
CA GLN A 178 18.21 -5.71 -5.44
C GLN A 178 19.36 -5.04 -4.66
N ALA A 179 20.59 -5.10 -5.17
CA ALA A 179 21.74 -4.44 -4.58
C ALA A 179 21.63 -2.91 -4.62
N MET A 180 21.14 -2.34 -5.73
CA MET A 180 20.89 -0.89 -5.83
C MET A 180 19.82 -0.43 -4.83
N MET A 181 18.73 -1.19 -4.70
CA MET A 181 17.68 -0.93 -3.70
C MET A 181 18.21 -1.07 -2.26
N GLU A 182 18.98 -2.13 -2.00
CA GLU A 182 19.60 -2.38 -0.69
C GLU A 182 20.57 -1.25 -0.32
N LEU A 183 21.44 -0.84 -1.25
CA LEU A 183 22.37 0.26 -1.08
C LEU A 183 21.65 1.54 -0.69
N GLY A 184 20.55 1.88 -1.38
CA GLY A 184 19.73 3.02 -1.03
C GLY A 184 19.12 2.90 0.36
N SER A 185 18.60 1.73 0.72
CA SER A 185 17.93 1.52 2.01
C SER A 185 18.89 1.51 3.21
N GLN A 186 20.06 0.86 3.09
CA GLN A 186 20.94 0.56 4.21
C GLN A 186 22.11 1.53 4.34
N ILE A 187 22.65 2.04 3.24
CA ILE A 187 23.90 2.81 3.22
C ILE A 187 23.65 4.24 2.78
N CYS A 188 23.14 4.43 1.56
CA CYS A 188 22.85 5.71 0.95
C CYS A 188 21.47 6.23 1.42
N ARG A 189 21.28 6.28 2.75
CA ARG A 189 20.03 6.67 3.42
C ARG A 189 19.65 8.11 3.13
N ARG A 190 18.36 8.44 3.23
CA ARG A 190 17.86 9.80 2.98
C ARG A 190 18.61 10.82 3.83
N ASN A 191 18.57 10.62 5.14
CA ASN A 191 19.32 11.41 6.11
C ASN A 191 20.59 10.63 6.47
N GLU A 192 21.70 11.33 6.68
CA GLU A 192 22.96 10.74 7.18
C GLU A 192 23.45 9.53 6.35
N PRO A 193 23.78 9.72 5.06
CA PRO A 193 24.32 8.63 4.25
C PRO A 193 25.67 8.16 4.78
N ARG A 194 25.82 6.84 4.95
CA ARG A 194 27.03 6.19 5.47
C ARG A 194 28.07 6.03 4.37
N CYS A 195 28.58 7.15 3.86
CA CYS A 195 29.42 7.17 2.66
C CYS A 195 30.71 6.35 2.82
N PHE A 196 31.26 6.27 4.03
CA PHE A 196 32.46 5.48 4.33
C PHE A 196 32.23 3.96 4.24
N GLU A 197 30.98 3.50 4.35
CA GLU A 197 30.57 2.10 4.19
C GLU A 197 30.15 1.79 2.74
N CYS A 198 30.16 2.79 1.85
CA CYS A 198 29.59 2.66 0.52
C CYS A 198 30.54 1.91 -0.43
N PRO A 199 30.14 0.77 -1.01
CA PRO A 199 31.01 -0.03 -1.89
C PRO A 199 31.34 0.67 -3.22
N VAL A 200 30.54 1.68 -3.58
CA VAL A 200 30.67 2.44 -4.82
C VAL A 200 31.00 3.91 -4.57
N GLU A 201 31.58 4.23 -3.40
CA GLU A 201 31.96 5.60 -3.02
C GLU A 201 32.79 6.29 -4.11
N SER A 202 33.76 5.58 -4.70
CA SER A 202 34.67 6.13 -5.72
C SER A 202 33.96 6.58 -7.01
N PHE A 203 32.69 6.22 -7.21
CA PHE A 203 31.87 6.64 -8.34
C PHE A 203 30.96 7.83 -8.01
N CYS A 204 30.92 8.26 -6.75
CA CYS A 204 29.93 9.21 -6.26
C CYS A 204 30.40 10.66 -6.38
N LYS A 205 29.86 11.40 -7.35
CA LYS A 205 30.18 12.83 -7.53
C LYS A 205 29.77 13.68 -6.33
N ALA A 206 28.58 13.46 -5.77
CA ALA A 206 28.13 14.24 -4.61
C ALA A 206 29.01 14.01 -3.36
N LYS A 207 29.68 12.86 -3.25
CA LYS A 207 30.66 12.60 -2.19
C LYS A 207 31.98 13.32 -2.46
N ALA A 208 32.45 13.33 -3.71
CA ALA A 208 33.61 14.11 -4.12
C ALA A 208 33.42 15.62 -3.90
N GLU A 209 32.19 16.12 -4.04
CA GLU A 209 31.78 17.50 -3.73
C GLU A 209 31.60 17.79 -2.23
N GLY A 210 31.68 16.76 -1.38
CA GLY A 210 31.70 16.89 0.08
C GLY A 210 30.33 16.85 0.78
N ASN A 211 29.21 17.06 0.08
CA ASN A 211 27.88 17.08 0.72
C ASN A 211 26.79 16.26 -0.02
N PRO A 212 26.80 14.92 0.06
CA PRO A 212 25.77 14.06 -0.55
C PRO A 212 24.35 14.28 -0.03
N ALA A 213 24.19 14.85 1.16
CA ALA A 213 22.89 14.97 1.82
C ALA A 213 21.97 16.02 1.16
N VAL A 214 22.52 16.95 0.38
CA VAL A 214 21.71 17.94 -0.37
C VAL A 214 20.97 17.31 -1.57
N TYR A 215 21.36 16.09 -1.96
CA TYR A 215 20.74 15.35 -3.04
C TYR A 215 19.83 14.23 -2.51
N PRO A 216 18.73 13.93 -3.22
CA PRO A 216 18.19 14.66 -4.37
C PRO A 216 17.52 15.99 -3.99
N ASN A 217 17.40 16.88 -4.98
CA ASN A 217 16.45 18.00 -4.90
C ASN A 217 15.02 17.46 -5.07
N ILE A 218 14.21 17.57 -4.00
CA ILE A 218 12.83 17.08 -3.94
C ILE A 218 11.90 18.31 -3.84
N PRO A 219 10.77 18.34 -4.57
CA PRO A 219 9.81 19.44 -4.45
C PRO A 219 9.30 19.61 -3.02
N LYS A 220 9.08 20.87 -2.61
CA LYS A 220 8.43 21.18 -1.33
C LYS A 220 7.04 20.54 -1.28
N LYS A 221 6.73 19.88 -0.16
CA LYS A 221 5.39 19.30 0.06
C LYS A 221 4.35 20.41 0.14
N LYS A 222 3.26 20.27 -0.60
CA LYS A 222 2.07 21.10 -0.46
C LYS A 222 1.42 20.85 0.90
N GLU A 223 0.72 21.85 1.43
CA GLU A 223 -0.14 21.67 2.59
C GLU A 223 -1.16 20.58 2.32
N ARG A 224 -1.38 19.73 3.32
CA ARG A 224 -2.32 18.62 3.23
C ARG A 224 -3.68 19.13 3.70
N PRO A 225 -4.75 19.04 2.88
CA PRO A 225 -6.07 19.41 3.34
C PRO A 225 -6.48 18.53 4.52
N HIS A 226 -7.17 19.13 5.49
CA HIS A 226 -7.81 18.44 6.60
C HIS A 226 -9.33 18.39 6.35
N LYS A 227 -9.97 17.26 6.63
CA LYS A 227 -11.42 17.08 6.46
C LYS A 227 -12.05 16.55 7.75
N THR A 228 -13.18 17.12 8.14
CA THR A 228 -14.00 16.56 9.23
C THR A 228 -15.01 15.59 8.64
N ILE A 229 -15.06 14.38 9.20
CA ILE A 229 -15.97 13.30 8.82
C ILE A 229 -16.81 12.94 10.04
N VAL A 230 -18.09 12.65 9.85
CA VAL A 230 -18.98 12.14 10.89
C VAL A 230 -19.58 10.82 10.43
N ALA A 231 -19.62 9.85 11.33
CA ALA A 231 -20.21 8.54 11.11
C ALA A 231 -21.14 8.15 12.26
N GLY A 232 -22.06 7.24 11.98
CA GLY A 232 -23.00 6.69 12.96
C GLY A 232 -22.80 5.21 13.19
N ILE A 233 -22.86 4.80 14.46
CA ILE A 233 -23.14 3.41 14.82
C ILE A 233 -24.64 3.27 15.02
N ILE A 234 -25.29 2.58 14.09
CA ILE A 234 -26.74 2.40 14.05
C ILE A 234 -27.02 1.00 14.59
N TRP A 235 -27.76 0.91 15.70
CA TRP A 235 -28.09 -0.35 16.35
C TRP A 235 -29.48 -0.86 15.94
N ASN A 236 -29.59 -2.18 15.78
CA ASN A 236 -30.85 -2.90 15.67
C ASN A 236 -30.69 -4.32 16.22
N ASP A 237 -31.48 -4.70 17.23
CA ASP A 237 -31.45 -6.02 17.88
C ASP A 237 -30.04 -6.52 18.25
N GLY A 238 -29.21 -5.66 18.87
CA GLY A 238 -27.85 -6.00 19.30
C GLY A 238 -26.83 -6.13 18.15
N LYS A 239 -27.23 -5.85 16.92
CA LYS A 239 -26.34 -5.73 15.75
C LYS A 239 -26.17 -4.27 15.38
N PHE A 240 -25.05 -3.94 14.74
CA PHE A 240 -24.84 -2.63 14.16
C PHE A 240 -24.63 -2.69 12.65
N LEU A 241 -25.02 -1.61 11.97
CA LEU A 241 -24.89 -1.48 10.53
C LEU A 241 -23.46 -1.15 10.12
N ILE A 242 -22.95 -1.90 9.15
CA ILE A 242 -21.77 -1.54 8.36
C ILE A 242 -22.15 -1.43 6.89
N GLN A 243 -21.40 -0.60 6.17
CA GLN A 243 -21.56 -0.43 4.73
C GLN A 243 -20.27 -0.71 3.98
N LYS A 244 -20.38 -1.15 2.74
CA LYS A 244 -19.26 -1.44 1.86
C LYS A 244 -18.99 -0.28 0.92
N ARG A 245 -17.78 0.25 0.95
CA ARG A 245 -17.32 1.30 0.03
C ARG A 245 -17.33 0.78 -1.41
N PRO A 246 -17.71 1.60 -2.40
CA PRO A 246 -17.55 1.27 -3.82
C PRO A 246 -16.12 0.86 -4.15
N ASP A 247 -15.93 -0.04 -5.12
CA ASP A 247 -14.58 -0.46 -5.54
C ASP A 247 -13.73 0.69 -6.11
N ALA A 248 -14.41 1.67 -6.72
CA ALA A 248 -13.79 2.88 -7.24
C ALA A 248 -13.57 3.91 -6.12
N GLY A 249 -12.43 4.60 -6.18
CA GLY A 249 -12.10 5.66 -5.24
C GLY A 249 -11.35 5.18 -4.00
N LEU A 250 -11.32 6.07 -2.99
CA LEU A 250 -10.51 5.91 -1.80
C LEU A 250 -11.05 4.76 -0.93
N LEU A 251 -10.13 3.90 -0.44
CA LEU A 251 -10.43 2.76 0.43
C LEU A 251 -11.46 1.78 -0.18
N GLY A 252 -11.56 1.74 -1.51
CA GLY A 252 -12.63 1.01 -2.19
C GLY A 252 -12.67 -0.49 -1.85
N GLY A 253 -13.88 -1.01 -1.70
CA GLY A 253 -14.15 -2.40 -1.31
C GLY A 253 -14.06 -2.70 0.19
N LEU A 254 -13.55 -1.77 1.03
CA LEU A 254 -13.54 -1.93 2.49
C LEU A 254 -14.93 -1.66 3.08
N TRP A 255 -15.14 -2.21 4.27
CA TRP A 255 -16.32 -1.96 5.11
C TRP A 255 -16.08 -0.79 6.05
N GLU A 256 -17.14 -0.07 6.43
CA GLU A 256 -17.08 1.06 7.33
C GLU A 256 -18.41 1.33 8.04
N PHE A 257 -18.39 2.25 9.00
CA PHE A 257 -19.60 2.84 9.55
C PHE A 257 -20.22 3.82 8.53
N PRO A 258 -21.54 3.85 8.37
CA PRO A 258 -22.23 4.84 7.54
C PRO A 258 -21.95 6.27 7.97
N GLY A 259 -21.76 7.16 6.99
CA GLY A 259 -21.51 8.58 7.22
C GLY A 259 -20.56 9.21 6.22
N GLY A 260 -20.33 10.51 6.36
CA GLY A 260 -19.62 11.26 5.35
C GLY A 260 -19.06 12.59 5.81
N LYS A 261 -18.76 13.44 4.84
CA LYS A 261 -17.96 14.64 5.04
C LYS A 261 -18.84 15.79 5.51
N VAL A 262 -18.38 16.50 6.54
CA VAL A 262 -19.01 17.75 6.99
C VAL A 262 -18.83 18.83 5.92
N GLU A 263 -19.94 19.42 5.49
CA GLU A 263 -19.95 20.56 4.57
C GLU A 263 -19.67 21.87 5.30
N ASN A 264 -19.28 22.91 4.55
CA ASN A 264 -18.90 24.18 5.16
C ASN A 264 -20.08 24.82 5.90
N GLY A 265 -19.92 25.03 7.20
CA GLY A 265 -20.95 25.63 8.06
C GLY A 265 -22.02 24.67 8.56
N GLU A 266 -21.94 23.37 8.22
CA GLU A 266 -22.88 22.36 8.69
C GLU A 266 -22.49 21.86 10.10
N ALA A 267 -23.49 21.71 10.97
CA ALA A 267 -23.30 21.08 12.28
C ALA A 267 -23.15 19.56 12.15
N LEU A 268 -22.33 18.94 13.01
CA LEU A 268 -22.03 17.50 12.95
C LEU A 268 -23.27 16.62 12.94
N ASP A 269 -24.25 16.93 13.79
CA ASP A 269 -25.47 16.13 13.94
C ASP A 269 -26.35 16.21 12.67
N ASN A 270 -26.38 17.38 12.01
CA ASN A 270 -27.09 17.56 10.74
C ASN A 270 -26.40 16.78 9.60
N THR A 271 -25.07 16.87 9.51
CA THR A 271 -24.26 16.09 8.56
C THR A 271 -24.51 14.59 8.75
N LEU A 272 -24.52 14.11 10.01
CA LEU A 272 -24.71 12.71 10.33
C LEU A 272 -26.04 12.16 9.81
N VAL A 273 -27.15 12.87 10.08
CA VAL A 273 -28.48 12.46 9.61
C VAL A 273 -28.56 12.50 8.09
N ARG A 274 -28.01 13.54 7.45
CA ARG A 274 -27.99 13.69 5.99
C ARG A 274 -27.23 12.54 5.32
N GLU A 275 -25.99 12.31 5.71
CA GLU A 275 -25.11 11.30 5.10
C GLU A 275 -25.67 9.88 5.31
N ILE A 276 -26.14 9.54 6.52
CA ILE A 276 -26.75 8.22 6.77
C ILE A 276 -27.96 8.03 5.86
N ARG A 277 -28.81 9.05 5.70
CA ARG A 277 -29.98 8.96 4.84
C ARG A 277 -29.61 8.81 3.36
N GLU A 278 -28.60 9.54 2.89
CA GLU A 278 -28.13 9.50 1.50
C GLU A 278 -27.48 8.15 1.15
N GLU A 279 -26.68 7.59 2.06
CA GLU A 279 -25.94 6.35 1.80
C GLU A 279 -26.79 5.08 2.02
N THR A 280 -27.63 5.10 3.06
CA THR A 280 -28.34 3.89 3.54
C THR A 280 -29.85 3.95 3.31
N GLY A 281 -30.41 5.14 3.08
CA GLY A 281 -31.87 5.36 3.05
C GLY A 281 -32.53 5.38 4.43
N LEU A 282 -31.79 5.17 5.51
CA LEU A 282 -32.32 5.11 6.87
C LEU A 282 -32.56 6.51 7.45
N ILE A 283 -33.58 6.61 8.31
CA ILE A 283 -33.86 7.81 9.09
C ILE A 283 -33.45 7.50 10.52
N VAL A 284 -32.52 8.30 11.03
CA VAL A 284 -31.94 8.13 12.36
C VAL A 284 -32.00 9.43 13.16
N GLU A 285 -32.00 9.29 14.47
CA GLU A 285 -31.81 10.38 15.43
C GLU A 285 -30.40 10.27 16.02
N PRO A 286 -29.59 11.34 15.98
CA PRO A 286 -28.28 11.40 16.63
C PRO A 286 -28.41 11.20 18.14
N GLY A 287 -27.68 10.21 18.66
CA GLY A 287 -27.55 9.94 20.08
C GLY A 287 -26.23 10.46 20.65
N LYS A 288 -25.75 9.81 21.71
CA LYS A 288 -24.50 10.18 22.38
C LYS A 288 -23.29 10.02 21.47
N LYS A 289 -22.37 10.99 21.51
CA LYS A 289 -21.06 10.89 20.85
C LYS A 289 -20.23 9.77 21.48
N VAL A 290 -19.80 8.81 20.66
CA VAL A 290 -18.86 7.75 21.06
C VAL A 290 -17.46 8.32 21.29
N GLY A 291 -16.99 9.13 20.33
CA GLY A 291 -15.65 9.70 20.35
C GLY A 291 -15.27 10.36 19.03
N ALA A 292 -14.00 10.75 18.91
CA ALA A 292 -13.41 11.21 17.67
C ALA A 292 -11.96 10.75 17.57
N VAL A 293 -11.50 10.47 16.34
CA VAL A 293 -10.14 10.02 16.07
C VAL A 293 -9.53 10.79 14.93
N ASP A 294 -8.26 11.17 15.08
CA ASP A 294 -7.48 11.73 13.99
C ASP A 294 -6.80 10.62 13.18
N HIS A 295 -6.84 10.74 11.86
CA HIS A 295 -6.18 9.81 10.96
C HIS A 295 -5.57 10.54 9.76
N ALA A 296 -4.35 10.17 9.40
CA ALA A 296 -3.63 10.79 8.30
C ALA A 296 -3.48 9.81 7.12
N TYR A 297 -3.88 10.26 5.94
CA TYR A 297 -3.57 9.63 4.67
C TYR A 297 -2.43 10.41 3.98
N THR A 298 -1.84 9.83 2.94
CA THR A 298 -0.70 10.43 2.22
C THR A 298 -1.00 11.82 1.67
N HIS A 299 -2.24 12.05 1.21
CA HIS A 299 -2.66 13.28 0.53
C HIS A 299 -3.55 14.21 1.37
N PHE A 300 -4.09 13.75 2.50
CA PHE A 300 -5.00 14.53 3.34
C PHE A 300 -5.08 13.91 4.74
N SER A 301 -5.57 14.65 5.72
CA SER A 301 -5.90 14.13 7.05
C SER A 301 -7.39 14.25 7.33
N ILE A 302 -7.89 13.43 8.25
CA ILE A 302 -9.25 13.51 8.74
C ILE A 302 -9.30 13.54 10.27
N THR A 303 -10.34 14.20 10.79
CA THR A 303 -10.92 13.88 12.10
C THR A 303 -12.23 13.16 11.84
N LEU A 304 -12.37 11.93 12.35
CA LEU A 304 -13.56 11.11 12.23
C LEU A 304 -14.30 11.06 13.56
N HIS A 305 -15.50 11.62 13.59
CA HIS A 305 -16.40 11.59 14.74
C HIS A 305 -17.36 10.40 14.61
N LEU A 306 -17.62 9.70 15.71
CA LEU A 306 -18.61 8.62 15.76
C LEU A 306 -19.68 8.94 16.80
N TYR A 307 -20.93 8.73 16.44
CA TYR A 307 -22.11 8.91 17.28
C TYR A 307 -22.95 7.64 17.31
N HIS A 308 -23.58 7.35 18.44
CA HIS A 308 -24.72 6.43 18.47
C HIS A 308 -25.86 7.02 17.65
N CYS A 309 -26.60 6.18 16.94
CA CYS A 309 -27.76 6.58 16.15
C CYS A 309 -28.93 5.66 16.45
N LYS A 310 -30.08 6.25 16.78
CA LYS A 310 -31.33 5.52 16.99
C LYS A 310 -32.13 5.48 15.70
N LEU A 311 -32.61 4.31 15.30
CA LEU A 311 -33.54 4.19 14.16
C LEU A 311 -34.89 4.79 14.53
N SER A 312 -35.41 5.70 13.69
CA SER A 312 -36.75 6.27 13.89
C SER A 312 -37.86 5.24 13.72
N LYS A 313 -37.60 4.13 13.01
CA LYS A 313 -38.51 2.98 12.89
C LYS A 313 -37.70 1.68 12.95
N PRO A 314 -38.11 0.68 13.76
CA PRO A 314 -37.48 -0.63 13.75
C PRO A 314 -37.58 -1.29 12.37
N LEU A 315 -36.49 -1.88 11.90
CA LEU A 315 -36.49 -2.68 10.69
C LEU A 315 -36.94 -4.10 11.02
N LYS A 316 -37.87 -4.65 10.24
CA LYS A 316 -38.40 -6.02 10.41
C LYS A 316 -37.51 -7.10 9.78
N ASP A 317 -36.56 -6.71 8.95
CA ASP A 317 -35.62 -7.62 8.28
C ASP A 317 -34.20 -7.07 8.38
N ASN A 318 -33.33 -7.87 9.00
CA ASN A 318 -31.92 -7.56 9.26
C ASN A 318 -30.98 -8.25 8.25
N GLY A 319 -31.51 -8.68 7.10
CA GLY A 319 -30.77 -9.34 6.03
C GLY A 319 -29.58 -8.54 5.51
N ALA A 320 -28.67 -9.25 4.84
CA ALA A 320 -27.56 -8.63 4.14
C ALA A 320 -28.06 -8.02 2.82
N PHE A 321 -27.71 -6.76 2.58
CA PHE A 321 -27.78 -6.14 1.26
C PHE A 321 -26.37 -6.16 0.64
N ASP A 322 -26.25 -6.11 -0.68
CA ASP A 322 -24.94 -6.14 -1.36
C ASP A 322 -23.96 -5.06 -0.85
N LYS A 323 -24.49 -3.95 -0.33
CA LYS A 323 -23.72 -2.82 0.20
C LYS A 323 -23.80 -2.63 1.71
N HIS A 324 -24.65 -3.36 2.42
CA HIS A 324 -24.90 -3.15 3.86
C HIS A 324 -25.05 -4.47 4.60
N ARG A 325 -24.50 -4.55 5.81
CA ARG A 325 -24.66 -5.72 6.67
C ARG A 325 -24.90 -5.30 8.12
N TRP A 326 -25.82 -6.00 8.77
CA TRP A 326 -26.01 -5.96 10.20
C TRP A 326 -25.13 -7.02 10.84
N ILE A 327 -24.18 -6.60 11.67
CA ILE A 327 -23.20 -7.50 12.29
C ILE A 327 -23.18 -7.33 13.80
N GLN A 328 -22.85 -8.41 14.50
CA GLN A 328 -22.50 -8.36 15.92
C GLN A 328 -21.08 -7.80 16.09
N PRO A 329 -20.77 -7.19 17.25
CA PRO A 329 -19.42 -6.74 17.59
C PRO A 329 -18.34 -7.78 17.31
N GLU A 330 -18.58 -9.05 17.61
CA GLU A 330 -17.64 -10.17 17.47
C GLU A 330 -17.34 -10.49 15.99
N GLU A 331 -18.33 -10.29 15.12
CA GLU A 331 -18.22 -10.55 13.68
C GLU A 331 -17.35 -9.52 12.95
N ARG A 332 -17.01 -8.38 13.58
CA ARG A 332 -16.15 -7.33 12.97
C ARG A 332 -14.83 -7.88 12.44
N SER A 333 -14.29 -8.90 13.10
CA SER A 333 -13.03 -9.55 12.71
C SER A 333 -13.10 -10.24 11.35
N GLN A 334 -14.28 -10.49 10.80
CA GLN A 334 -14.48 -11.12 9.49
C GLN A 334 -14.45 -10.12 8.33
N PHE A 335 -14.50 -8.82 8.63
CA PHE A 335 -14.56 -7.74 7.65
C PHE A 335 -13.28 -6.92 7.66
N ALA A 336 -12.94 -6.34 6.50
CA ALA A 336 -11.78 -5.46 6.35
C ALA A 336 -12.21 -4.00 6.47
N PHE A 337 -11.63 -3.28 7.43
CA PHE A 337 -11.96 -1.90 7.77
C PHE A 337 -10.77 -0.94 7.57
N PRO A 338 -11.01 0.35 7.29
CA PRO A 338 -9.99 1.38 7.33
C PRO A 338 -9.33 1.50 8.71
N GLY A 339 -8.08 1.95 8.73
CA GLY A 339 -7.36 2.18 9.99
C GLY A 339 -8.02 3.21 10.93
N ALA A 340 -8.83 4.14 10.40
CA ALA A 340 -9.61 5.07 11.21
C ALA A 340 -10.70 4.35 12.02
N ASN A 341 -11.40 3.39 11.41
CA ASN A 341 -12.45 2.59 12.06
C ASN A 341 -11.86 1.68 13.14
N HIS A 342 -10.67 1.11 12.93
CA HIS A 342 -9.96 0.35 13.97
C HIS A 342 -9.73 1.17 15.24
N LYS A 343 -9.39 2.46 15.11
CA LYS A 343 -9.28 3.35 16.29
C LYS A 343 -10.63 3.59 16.96
N LEU A 344 -11.71 3.67 16.21
CA LEU A 344 -13.07 3.78 16.77
C LEU A 344 -13.49 2.50 17.48
N PHE A 345 -13.16 1.32 16.95
CA PHE A 345 -13.44 0.05 17.62
C PHE A 345 -12.76 -0.04 18.98
N GLN A 346 -11.52 0.47 19.12
CA GLN A 346 -10.85 0.54 20.42
C GLN A 346 -11.62 1.40 21.43
N ILE A 347 -12.22 2.52 20.99
CA ILE A 347 -13.06 3.36 21.83
C ILE A 347 -14.34 2.62 22.23
N LEU A 348 -15.03 1.97 21.27
CA LEU A 348 -16.24 1.17 21.53
C LEU A 348 -15.98 0.00 22.49
N GLU A 349 -14.85 -0.69 22.34
CA GLU A 349 -14.45 -1.78 23.24
C GLU A 349 -14.26 -1.28 24.68
N SER A 350 -13.60 -0.13 24.88
CA SER A 350 -13.46 0.49 26.21
C SER A 350 -14.79 0.95 26.83
N GLN A 351 -15.81 1.15 25.99
CA GLN A 351 -17.17 1.50 26.40
C GLN A 351 -18.09 0.27 26.44
N THR A 352 -17.55 -0.96 26.32
CA THR A 352 -18.31 -2.22 26.37
C THR A 352 -19.42 -2.35 25.32
N TRP A 353 -19.31 -1.65 24.18
CA TRP A 353 -20.30 -1.69 23.09
C TRP A 353 -21.75 -1.42 23.54
N THR A 354 -21.93 -0.67 24.63
CA THR A 354 -23.26 -0.40 25.17
C THR A 354 -24.08 0.45 24.20
N ASP A 355 -25.25 -0.05 23.81
CA ASP A 355 -26.27 0.75 23.17
C ASP A 355 -26.77 1.78 24.19
N HIS A 356 -26.16 2.96 24.15
CA HIS A 356 -26.60 4.07 24.99
C HIS A 356 -27.76 4.74 24.27
N GLU A 357 -28.96 4.19 24.50
CA GLU A 357 -30.23 4.81 24.09
C GLU A 357 -30.33 6.29 24.45
#